data_AF-A0A1E5H7C5-F1
#
_entry.id   AF-A0A1E5H7C5-F1
#
_cell.length_a   1.000
_cell.length_b   1.000
_cell.length_c   1.000
_cell.angle_alpha   90.00
_cell.angle_beta   90.00
_cell.angle_gamma   90.00
#
_symmetry.space_group_name_H-M   'P 1'
#
loop_
_entity.id
_entity.type
_entity.pdbx_description
1 polymer ?
#
loop_
_entity_poly.entity_id
_entity_poly.type
_entity_poly.pdbx_seq_one_letter_code
_entity_poly.pdbx_strand_id
1 'polypeptide(L)'
;MTAEVNGNQALRDEYQDYLTIIEEKLSIPDEFDLKSVTNDLEQNGKGILLVRYVPEKINNDLFGEHFSVTIEKETKLILGFTHMDQKYTLSDDQKLLSKEETKRIAKQFFDQFDPGYFETLENLWIDQHDETIILEGHEVTVSGMKYKCYRPSTSDYSWLIVGSNGEVITFERGIVWEAGRVTEKWLHDSYIKEKL
;
A
#
# COMPACT_ATOMS: atom_id res chain seq x y z
N MET A 1 13.11 -21.80 -14.97
CA MET A 1 11.67 -21.90 -14.66
C MET A 1 11.35 -22.77 -13.44
N THR A 2 12.14 -23.79 -13.06
CA THR A 2 11.80 -24.66 -11.91
C THR A 2 12.20 -24.13 -10.53
N ALA A 3 13.19 -23.23 -10.42
CA ALA A 3 13.68 -22.74 -9.12
C ALA A 3 12.82 -21.60 -8.53
N GLU A 4 12.42 -20.61 -9.34
CA GLU A 4 11.56 -19.50 -8.89
C GLU A 4 10.13 -19.97 -8.54
N VAL A 5 9.56 -20.86 -9.35
CA VAL A 5 8.25 -21.48 -9.05
C VAL A 5 8.29 -22.25 -7.72
N ASN A 6 9.40 -22.93 -7.42
CA ASN A 6 9.57 -23.63 -6.15
C ASN A 6 9.80 -22.67 -4.96
N GLY A 7 10.46 -21.53 -5.18
CA GLY A 7 10.67 -20.50 -4.15
C GLY A 7 9.37 -19.80 -3.77
N ASN A 8 8.53 -19.46 -4.75
CA ASN A 8 7.24 -18.83 -4.52
C ASN A 8 6.27 -19.77 -3.81
N GLN A 9 6.26 -21.07 -4.16
CA GLN A 9 5.43 -22.04 -3.45
C GLN A 9 5.87 -22.21 -1.99
N ALA A 10 7.18 -22.26 -1.71
CA ALA A 10 7.67 -22.36 -0.33
C ALA A 10 7.27 -21.14 0.52
N LEU A 11 7.36 -19.92 -0.03
CA LEU A 11 6.87 -18.71 0.64
C LEU A 11 5.35 -18.77 0.87
N ARG A 12 4.59 -19.24 -0.13
CA ARG A 12 3.14 -19.40 0.01
C ARG A 12 2.77 -20.39 1.11
N ASP A 13 3.48 -21.51 1.21
CA ASP A 13 3.25 -22.52 2.24
C ASP A 13 3.63 -22.00 3.63
N GLU A 14 4.76 -21.29 3.75
CA GLU A 14 5.25 -20.75 5.03
C GLU A 14 4.36 -19.62 5.57
N TYR A 15 3.85 -18.74 4.70
CA TYR A 15 3.08 -17.55 5.08
C TYR A 15 1.59 -17.63 4.70
N GLN A 16 1.07 -18.83 4.42
CA GLN A 16 -0.30 -19.06 3.95
C GLN A 16 -1.35 -18.29 4.76
N ASP A 17 -1.23 -18.40 6.08
CA ASP A 17 -2.11 -17.77 7.08
C ASP A 17 -2.25 -16.24 6.96
N TYR A 18 -1.23 -15.57 6.43
CA TYR A 18 -1.22 -14.11 6.20
C TYR A 18 -1.66 -13.78 4.78
N LEU A 19 -1.15 -14.54 3.80
CA LEU A 19 -1.46 -14.35 2.40
C LEU A 19 -2.95 -14.54 2.12
N THR A 20 -3.60 -15.53 2.75
CA THR A 20 -5.05 -15.72 2.63
C THR A 20 -5.82 -14.48 3.09
N ILE A 21 -5.45 -13.86 4.22
CA ILE A 21 -6.12 -12.65 4.70
C ILE A 21 -5.91 -11.46 3.76
N ILE A 22 -4.70 -11.34 3.21
CA ILE A 22 -4.36 -10.31 2.24
C ILE A 22 -5.21 -10.49 0.97
N GLU A 23 -5.22 -11.69 0.39
CA GLU A 23 -5.91 -12.01 -0.85
C GLU A 23 -7.45 -12.01 -0.71
N GLU A 24 -7.98 -12.26 0.48
CA GLU A 24 -9.42 -12.11 0.78
C GLU A 24 -9.86 -10.65 0.87
N LYS A 25 -8.99 -9.75 1.36
CA LYS A 25 -9.33 -8.34 1.63
C LYS A 25 -8.90 -7.37 0.53
N LEU A 26 -7.87 -7.73 -0.23
CA LEU A 26 -7.26 -6.88 -1.24
C LEU A 26 -7.29 -7.58 -2.60
N SER A 27 -7.71 -6.85 -3.61
CA SER A 27 -7.63 -7.31 -5.01
C SER A 27 -6.22 -7.11 -5.53
N ILE A 28 -5.36 -8.11 -5.33
CA ILE A 28 -4.03 -8.14 -5.95
C ILE A 28 -4.23 -8.37 -7.46
N PRO A 29 -3.62 -7.57 -8.35
CA PRO A 29 -3.79 -7.78 -9.79
C PRO A 29 -3.18 -9.12 -10.23
N ASP A 30 -3.86 -9.82 -11.15
CA ASP A 30 -3.48 -11.18 -11.59
C ASP A 30 -2.08 -11.24 -12.23
N GLU A 31 -1.61 -10.13 -12.78
CA GLU A 31 -0.29 -10.01 -13.40
C GLU A 31 0.86 -9.81 -12.40
N PHE A 32 0.57 -9.70 -11.10
CA PHE A 32 1.55 -9.51 -10.03
C PHE A 32 1.73 -10.79 -9.22
N ASP A 33 2.95 -11.34 -9.27
CA ASP A 33 3.32 -12.54 -8.54
C ASP A 33 3.99 -12.23 -7.21
N LEU A 34 3.77 -13.11 -6.22
CA LEU A 34 4.46 -13.05 -4.94
C LEU A 34 5.97 -13.15 -5.18
N LYS A 35 6.71 -12.11 -4.78
CA LYS A 35 8.16 -12.02 -4.93
C LYS A 35 8.89 -12.29 -3.62
N SER A 36 8.40 -11.73 -2.52
CA SER A 36 9.08 -11.81 -1.23
C SER A 36 8.15 -11.59 -0.05
N VAL A 37 8.51 -12.20 1.07
CA VAL A 37 7.96 -11.89 2.39
C VAL A 37 9.14 -11.57 3.32
N THR A 38 9.24 -10.32 3.76
CA THR A 38 10.24 -9.89 4.75
C THR A 38 9.61 -9.96 6.13
N ASN A 39 10.25 -10.70 7.04
CA ASN A 39 9.64 -11.11 8.31
C ASN A 39 10.40 -10.62 9.56
N ASP A 40 11.43 -9.80 9.42
CA ASP A 40 12.28 -9.30 10.50
C ASP A 40 12.09 -7.80 10.73
N LEU A 41 10.87 -7.32 10.46
CA LEU A 41 10.50 -5.91 10.53
C LEU A 41 9.57 -5.63 11.71
N GLU A 42 9.62 -4.38 12.17
CA GLU A 42 8.69 -3.83 13.15
C GLU A 42 8.08 -2.52 12.66
N GLN A 43 6.82 -2.26 13.05
CA GLN A 43 6.19 -0.96 12.89
C GLN A 43 5.61 -0.52 14.24
N ASN A 44 6.02 0.65 14.72
CA ASN A 44 5.67 1.14 16.07
C ASN A 44 5.95 0.10 17.18
N GLY A 45 7.05 -0.64 17.07
CA GLY A 45 7.45 -1.69 18.03
C GLY A 45 6.60 -2.96 17.99
N LYS A 46 5.80 -3.17 16.93
CA LYS A 46 5.05 -4.41 16.69
C LYS A 46 5.64 -5.14 15.50
N GLY A 47 5.80 -6.46 15.62
CA GLY A 47 6.32 -7.28 14.53
C GLY A 47 5.37 -7.29 13.33
N ILE A 48 5.90 -7.05 12.14
CA ILE A 48 5.11 -7.04 10.89
C ILE A 48 5.73 -7.96 9.84
N LEU A 49 4.96 -8.29 8.82
CA LEU A 49 5.45 -8.77 7.53
C LEU A 49 5.33 -7.66 6.50
N LEU A 50 6.33 -7.54 5.63
CA LEU A 50 6.23 -6.84 4.35
C LEU A 50 6.11 -7.89 3.24
N VAL A 51 4.94 -7.97 2.62
CA VAL A 51 4.65 -8.87 1.50
C VAL A 51 4.72 -8.05 0.22
N ARG A 52 5.51 -8.50 -0.76
CA ARG A 52 5.70 -7.80 -2.04
C ARG A 52 5.34 -8.70 -3.21
N TYR A 53 4.55 -8.17 -4.12
CA TYR A 53 4.21 -8.73 -5.40
C TYR A 53 4.76 -7.83 -6.51
N VAL A 54 5.25 -8.41 -7.60
CA VAL A 54 5.81 -7.68 -8.75
C VAL A 54 5.31 -8.28 -10.07
N PRO A 55 5.24 -7.50 -11.17
CA PRO A 55 4.84 -8.04 -12.46
C PRO A 55 5.80 -9.13 -12.94
N GLU A 56 5.27 -10.25 -13.47
CA GLU A 56 6.06 -11.39 -13.99
C GLU A 56 7.19 -10.98 -14.96
N LYS A 57 6.95 -9.93 -15.75
CA LYS A 57 7.81 -9.54 -16.88
C LYS A 57 8.83 -8.47 -16.55
N ILE A 58 8.78 -7.88 -15.35
CA ILE A 58 9.61 -6.74 -14.96
C ILE A 58 10.30 -7.07 -13.64
N ASN A 59 11.60 -7.37 -13.70
CA ASN A 59 12.39 -7.58 -12.49
C ASN A 59 12.86 -6.23 -11.93
N ASN A 60 11.98 -5.53 -11.21
CA ASN A 60 12.34 -4.36 -10.44
C ASN A 60 12.19 -4.66 -8.95
N ASP A 61 13.31 -4.92 -8.27
CA ASP A 61 13.31 -5.19 -6.82
C ASP A 61 12.74 -3.99 -6.04
N LEU A 62 13.19 -2.77 -6.36
CA LEU A 62 12.71 -1.50 -5.81
C LEU A 62 12.51 -0.46 -6.93
N PHE A 63 11.69 0.54 -6.63
CA PHE A 63 11.31 1.69 -7.47
C PHE A 63 10.51 1.35 -8.72
N GLY A 64 10.29 0.09 -9.05
CA GLY A 64 9.42 -0.30 -10.17
C GLY A 64 7.96 -0.48 -9.77
N GLU A 65 7.19 -1.04 -10.69
CA GLU A 65 5.82 -1.48 -10.41
C GLU A 65 5.81 -2.59 -9.36
N HIS A 66 4.93 -2.46 -8.37
CA HIS A 66 4.76 -3.43 -7.31
C HIS A 66 3.42 -3.26 -6.60
N PHE A 67 2.95 -4.34 -5.98
CA PHE A 67 1.94 -4.29 -4.94
C PHE A 67 2.60 -4.73 -3.63
N SER A 68 2.63 -3.87 -2.62
CA SER A 68 3.23 -4.20 -1.31
C SER A 68 2.24 -4.03 -0.20
N VAL A 69 2.28 -4.92 0.79
CA VAL A 69 1.37 -4.96 1.93
C VAL A 69 2.16 -5.09 3.22
N THR A 70 1.77 -4.33 4.24
CA THR A 70 2.25 -4.51 5.60
C THR A 70 1.14 -5.12 6.46
N ILE A 71 1.45 -6.19 7.18
CA ILE A 71 0.49 -6.89 8.06
C ILE A 71 1.15 -7.18 9.40
N GLU A 72 0.46 -6.84 10.50
CA GLU A 72 0.93 -7.08 11.86
C GLU A 72 0.78 -8.57 12.22
N LYS A 73 1.79 -9.15 12.87
CA LYS A 73 1.88 -10.61 13.05
C LYS A 73 0.88 -11.18 14.07
N GLU A 74 0.69 -10.51 15.20
CA GLU A 74 -0.10 -11.03 16.32
C GLU A 74 -1.60 -11.02 16.02
N THR A 75 -2.09 -9.90 15.49
CA THR A 75 -3.51 -9.63 15.22
C THR A 75 -3.89 -9.87 13.76
N LYS A 76 -2.91 -10.09 12.88
CA LYS A 76 -3.08 -10.21 11.42
C LYS A 76 -3.75 -8.97 10.81
N LEU A 77 -3.58 -7.81 11.45
CA LEU A 77 -4.14 -6.55 11.00
C LEU A 77 -3.32 -5.97 9.85
N ILE A 78 -3.92 -5.79 8.67
CA ILE A 78 -3.27 -5.13 7.53
C ILE A 78 -3.05 -3.65 7.87
N LEU A 79 -1.81 -3.21 8.04
CA LEU A 79 -1.46 -1.83 8.42
C LEU A 79 -1.46 -0.88 7.21
N GLY A 80 -1.31 -1.42 6.01
CA GLY A 80 -1.38 -0.66 4.79
C GLY A 80 -1.00 -1.47 3.57
N PHE A 81 -1.26 -0.91 2.40
CA PHE A 81 -0.74 -1.42 1.14
C PHE A 81 -0.43 -0.25 0.20
N THR A 82 0.36 -0.54 -0.83
CA THR A 82 0.58 0.36 -1.95
C THR A 82 0.62 -0.43 -3.26
N HIS A 83 -0.03 0.09 -4.28
CA HIS A 83 -0.01 -0.41 -5.66
C HIS A 83 0.64 0.65 -6.54
N MET A 84 1.92 0.47 -6.82
CA MET A 84 2.66 1.32 -7.72
C MET A 84 2.59 0.72 -9.13
N ASP A 85 1.96 1.41 -10.06
CA ASP A 85 1.61 0.90 -11.38
C ASP A 85 1.46 2.03 -12.38
N GLN A 86 1.95 1.83 -13.60
CA GLN A 86 1.88 2.81 -14.67
C GLN A 86 0.45 3.22 -15.03
N LYS A 87 -0.56 2.38 -14.76
CA LYS A 87 -1.97 2.72 -15.02
C LYS A 87 -2.47 3.92 -14.22
N TYR A 88 -1.77 4.30 -13.15
CA TYR A 88 -2.08 5.47 -12.32
C TYR A 88 -1.36 6.75 -12.77
N THR A 89 -0.66 6.70 -13.90
CA THR A 89 -0.15 7.90 -14.55
C THR A 89 -1.28 8.72 -15.15
N LEU A 90 -1.14 10.05 -15.18
CA LEU A 90 -2.11 10.93 -15.83
C LEU A 90 -1.66 11.21 -17.27
N SER A 91 -2.55 10.97 -18.23
CA SER A 91 -2.44 11.56 -19.57
C SER A 91 -2.88 13.03 -19.57
N ASP A 92 -2.49 13.79 -20.60
CA ASP A 92 -2.78 15.23 -20.73
C ASP A 92 -4.29 15.60 -20.59
N ASP A 93 -5.18 14.67 -20.93
CA ASP A 93 -6.63 14.83 -20.88
C ASP A 93 -7.28 14.26 -19.62
N GLN A 94 -6.54 13.50 -18.82
CA GLN A 94 -7.04 12.86 -17.61
C GLN A 94 -6.91 13.78 -16.40
N LYS A 95 -7.96 13.85 -15.60
CA LYS A 95 -7.98 14.62 -14.36
C LYS A 95 -8.14 13.70 -13.17
N LEU A 96 -7.54 14.11 -12.06
CA LEU A 96 -7.82 13.51 -10.76
C LEU A 96 -9.29 13.72 -10.37
N LEU A 97 -9.75 12.84 -9.49
CA LEU A 97 -11.11 12.90 -8.96
C LEU A 97 -11.31 14.15 -8.11
N SER A 98 -12.57 14.57 -7.97
CA SER A 98 -12.94 15.64 -7.03
C SER A 98 -12.72 15.20 -5.58
N LYS A 99 -12.58 16.16 -4.67
CA LYS A 99 -12.42 15.88 -3.23
C LYS A 99 -13.62 15.10 -2.68
N GLU A 100 -14.82 15.45 -3.13
CA GLU A 100 -16.09 14.80 -2.79
C GLU A 100 -16.10 13.34 -3.25
N GLU A 101 -15.66 13.08 -4.48
CA GLU A 101 -15.60 11.73 -5.04
C GLU A 101 -14.55 10.88 -4.35
N THR A 102 -13.36 11.43 -4.09
CA THR A 102 -12.31 10.77 -3.29
C THR A 102 -12.82 10.38 -1.91
N LYS A 103 -13.54 11.29 -1.22
CA LYS A 103 -14.14 10.98 0.09
C LYS A 103 -15.18 9.86 0.00
N ARG A 104 -16.02 9.86 -1.04
CA ARG A 104 -17.03 8.82 -1.27
C ARG A 104 -16.38 7.45 -1.45
N ILE A 105 -15.33 7.37 -2.28
CA ILE A 105 -14.56 6.15 -2.50
C ILE A 105 -13.86 5.70 -1.23
N ALA A 106 -13.26 6.64 -0.47
CA ALA A 106 -12.61 6.31 0.79
C ALA A 106 -13.58 5.68 1.79
N LYS A 107 -14.80 6.22 1.92
CA LYS A 107 -15.83 5.61 2.75
C LYS A 107 -16.17 4.19 2.26
N GLN A 108 -16.44 4.03 0.96
CA GLN A 108 -16.81 2.74 0.38
C GLN A 108 -15.72 1.67 0.55
N PHE A 109 -14.46 2.06 0.42
CA PHE A 109 -13.32 1.18 0.68
C PHE A 109 -13.37 0.67 2.12
N PHE A 110 -13.46 1.56 3.12
CA PHE A 110 -13.46 1.13 4.52
C PHE A 110 -14.74 0.38 4.93
N ASP A 111 -15.90 0.71 4.36
CA ASP A 111 -17.16 -0.01 4.61
C ASP A 111 -17.03 -1.50 4.25
N GLN A 112 -16.15 -1.86 3.31
CA GLN A 112 -15.86 -3.24 2.91
C GLN A 112 -14.61 -3.80 3.61
N PHE A 113 -13.54 -3.02 3.68
CA PHE A 113 -12.23 -3.46 4.15
C PHE A 113 -12.15 -3.62 5.67
N ASP A 114 -12.70 -2.63 6.40
CA ASP A 114 -12.69 -2.57 7.87
C ASP A 114 -13.92 -1.79 8.38
N PRO A 115 -15.10 -2.44 8.47
CA PRO A 115 -16.36 -1.79 8.78
C PRO A 115 -16.32 -1.01 10.10
N GLY A 116 -16.73 0.26 10.06
CA GLY A 116 -16.71 1.16 11.21
C GLY A 116 -15.41 1.95 11.37
N TYR A 117 -14.33 1.58 10.67
CA TYR A 117 -13.06 2.29 10.73
C TYR A 117 -13.18 3.75 10.28
N PHE A 118 -13.87 3.99 9.15
CA PHE A 118 -14.06 5.34 8.59
C PHE A 118 -14.71 6.30 9.59
N GLU A 119 -15.58 5.79 10.46
CA GLU A 119 -16.35 6.61 11.39
C GLU A 119 -15.53 7.04 12.61
N THR A 120 -14.33 6.48 12.76
CA THR A 120 -13.33 6.90 13.74
C THR A 120 -12.40 8.00 13.23
N LEU A 121 -12.49 8.34 11.94
CA LEU A 121 -11.57 9.24 11.25
C LEU A 121 -12.12 10.66 11.15
N GLU A 122 -11.29 11.63 11.51
CA GLU A 122 -11.49 13.04 11.21
C GLU A 122 -10.69 13.41 9.96
N ASN A 123 -11.36 13.82 8.88
CA ASN A 123 -10.67 14.28 7.69
C ASN A 123 -9.93 15.59 7.99
N LEU A 124 -8.64 15.64 7.63
CA LEU A 124 -7.82 16.83 7.73
C LEU A 124 -7.83 17.61 6.42
N TRP A 125 -7.57 16.91 5.32
CA TRP A 125 -7.55 17.48 3.98
C TRP A 125 -7.66 16.40 2.92
N ILE A 126 -7.95 16.85 1.70
CA ILE A 126 -7.97 16.04 0.49
C ILE A 126 -7.22 16.84 -0.58
N ASP A 127 -6.13 16.28 -1.11
CA ASP A 127 -5.27 16.96 -2.08
C ASP A 127 -4.51 15.97 -2.97
N GLN A 128 -3.95 16.44 -4.07
CA GLN A 128 -3.11 15.61 -4.94
C GLN A 128 -1.87 15.10 -4.18
N HIS A 129 -1.52 13.85 -4.41
CA HIS A 129 -0.30 13.22 -3.94
C HIS A 129 0.32 12.44 -5.10
N ASP A 130 1.61 12.63 -5.28
CA ASP A 130 2.39 12.01 -6.34
C ASP A 130 3.48 11.11 -5.72
N GLU A 131 3.70 9.97 -6.34
CA GLU A 131 4.85 9.09 -6.12
C GLU A 131 5.58 8.88 -7.44
N THR A 132 6.82 8.38 -7.40
CA THR A 132 7.62 8.14 -8.60
C THR A 132 8.05 6.67 -8.66
N ILE A 133 7.86 6.08 -9.84
CA ILE A 133 8.41 4.77 -10.20
C ILE A 133 9.36 4.89 -11.39
N ILE A 134 10.17 3.86 -11.60
CA ILE A 134 11.11 3.72 -12.70
C ILE A 134 10.58 2.66 -13.66
N LEU A 135 10.27 3.07 -14.88
CA LEU A 135 9.85 2.21 -15.99
C LEU A 135 10.89 2.31 -17.11
N GLU A 136 11.46 1.17 -17.52
CA GLU A 136 12.47 1.12 -18.58
C GLU A 136 13.62 2.14 -18.40
N GLY A 137 14.02 2.39 -17.14
CA GLY A 137 15.08 3.34 -16.79
C GLY A 137 14.66 4.82 -16.70
N HIS A 138 13.37 5.14 -16.85
CA HIS A 138 12.85 6.50 -16.78
C HIS A 138 11.91 6.68 -15.59
N GLU A 139 11.97 7.84 -14.95
CA GLU A 139 11.05 8.23 -13.89
C GLU A 139 9.66 8.53 -14.47
N VAL A 140 8.65 7.97 -13.82
CA VAL A 140 7.24 8.10 -14.17
C VAL A 140 6.45 8.42 -12.91
N THR A 141 5.59 9.43 -12.99
CA THR A 141 4.79 9.90 -11.86
C THR A 141 3.47 9.16 -11.77
N VAL A 142 3.24 8.52 -10.63
CA VAL A 142 1.95 7.95 -10.23
C VAL A 142 1.22 9.00 -9.40
N SER A 143 -0.01 9.35 -9.79
CA SER A 143 -0.76 10.45 -9.16
C SER A 143 -2.11 9.98 -8.64
N GLY A 144 -2.50 10.53 -7.48
CA GLY A 144 -3.81 10.27 -6.88
C GLY A 144 -4.26 11.38 -5.96
N MET A 145 -5.51 11.31 -5.51
CA MET A 145 -6.07 12.18 -4.49
C MET A 145 -5.92 11.53 -3.12
N LYS A 146 -5.18 12.17 -2.23
CA LYS A 146 -4.94 11.70 -0.88
C LYS A 146 -5.99 12.21 0.09
N TYR A 147 -6.74 11.31 0.69
CA TYR A 147 -7.66 11.55 1.80
C TYR A 147 -6.91 11.32 3.12
N LYS A 148 -6.39 12.39 3.74
CA LYS A 148 -5.64 12.29 5.00
C LYS A 148 -6.55 12.52 6.20
N CYS A 149 -6.41 11.66 7.20
CA CYS A 149 -7.21 11.68 8.41
C CYS A 149 -6.35 11.63 9.68
N TYR A 150 -6.94 12.18 10.74
CA TYR A 150 -6.53 11.95 12.12
C TYR A 150 -7.54 11.01 12.79
N ARG A 151 -7.08 10.20 13.74
CA ARG A 151 -7.92 9.29 14.53
C ARG A 151 -7.76 9.64 16.01
N PRO A 152 -8.73 10.36 16.61
CA PRO A 152 -8.61 10.85 17.98
C PRO A 152 -8.43 9.76 19.04
N SER A 153 -9.08 8.60 18.87
CA SER A 153 -9.08 7.53 19.86
C SER A 153 -7.70 6.92 20.13
N THR A 154 -6.81 6.95 19.14
CA THR A 154 -5.45 6.39 19.24
C THR A 154 -4.37 7.43 18.98
N SER A 155 -4.75 8.68 18.71
CA SER A 155 -3.83 9.79 18.42
C SER A 155 -2.85 9.48 17.28
N ASP A 156 -3.34 8.84 16.23
CA ASP A 156 -2.57 8.52 15.03
C ASP A 156 -3.26 9.00 13.76
N TYR A 157 -2.57 8.83 12.65
CA TYR A 157 -3.01 9.26 11.34
C TYR A 157 -3.22 8.05 10.44
N SER A 158 -4.12 8.24 9.48
CA SER A 158 -4.34 7.30 8.39
C SER A 158 -4.56 8.06 7.10
N TRP A 159 -4.28 7.44 5.97
CA TRP A 159 -4.62 8.03 4.69
C TRP A 159 -4.92 6.97 3.65
N LEU A 160 -5.67 7.42 2.65
CA LEU A 160 -5.94 6.71 1.42
C LEU A 160 -5.46 7.59 0.26
N ILE A 161 -4.95 7.00 -0.81
CA ILE A 161 -4.68 7.67 -2.08
C ILE A 161 -5.55 6.99 -3.13
N VAL A 162 -6.39 7.76 -3.81
CA VAL A 162 -7.31 7.25 -4.84
C VAL A 162 -6.84 7.73 -6.21
N GLY A 163 -6.64 6.81 -7.14
CA GLY A 163 -6.27 7.12 -8.50
C GLY A 163 -7.40 7.80 -9.28
N SER A 164 -7.05 8.37 -10.42
CA SER A 164 -8.00 8.95 -11.38
C SER A 164 -9.03 7.96 -11.90
N ASN A 165 -8.74 6.65 -11.87
CA ASN A 165 -9.65 5.56 -12.22
C ASN A 165 -10.56 5.11 -11.06
N GLY A 166 -10.44 5.71 -9.87
CA GLY A 166 -11.24 5.38 -8.69
C GLY A 166 -10.73 4.21 -7.85
N GLU A 167 -9.62 3.59 -8.22
CA GLU A 167 -8.98 2.55 -7.42
C GLU A 167 -8.17 3.17 -6.28
N VAL A 168 -8.04 2.43 -5.17
CA VAL A 168 -7.15 2.82 -4.08
C VAL A 168 -5.73 2.41 -4.43
N ILE A 169 -4.86 3.40 -4.59
CA ILE A 169 -3.42 3.22 -4.85
C ILE A 169 -2.71 2.85 -3.56
N THR A 170 -2.94 3.62 -2.49
CA THR A 170 -2.22 3.44 -1.22
C THR A 170 -3.18 3.59 -0.05
N PHE A 171 -3.03 2.73 0.94
CA PHE A 171 -3.65 2.86 2.26
C PHE A 171 -2.56 2.71 3.32
N GLU A 172 -2.53 3.58 4.33
CA GLU A 172 -1.73 3.40 5.54
C GLU A 172 -2.54 3.81 6.77
N ARG A 173 -2.38 3.07 7.88
CA ARG A 173 -2.94 3.39 9.20
C ARG A 173 -1.94 3.28 10.34
N GLY A 174 -2.28 3.89 11.46
CA GLY A 174 -1.47 3.82 12.68
C GLY A 174 -0.18 4.63 12.57
N ILE A 175 -0.17 5.70 11.76
CA ILE A 175 1.00 6.56 11.62
C ILE A 175 1.06 7.53 12.79
N VAL A 176 2.15 7.51 13.54
CA VAL A 176 2.42 8.42 14.66
C VAL A 176 3.31 9.57 14.20
N TRP A 177 3.02 10.77 14.71
CA TRP A 177 3.78 12.00 14.44
C TRP A 177 4.25 12.64 15.74
N GLU A 178 5.57 12.86 15.85
CA GLU A 178 6.23 13.58 16.95
C GLU A 178 7.24 14.56 16.33
N ALA A 179 6.81 15.80 16.06
CA ALA A 179 7.57 16.78 15.27
C ALA A 179 8.00 16.30 13.85
N GLY A 180 7.41 15.20 13.39
CA GLY A 180 7.68 14.49 12.14
C GLY A 180 7.12 13.07 12.20
N ARG A 181 7.04 12.36 11.08
CA ARG A 181 6.64 10.94 11.09
C ARG A 181 7.71 10.11 11.81
N VAL A 182 7.32 9.42 12.87
CA VAL A 182 8.19 8.47 13.58
C VAL A 182 7.92 7.02 13.19
N THR A 183 6.70 6.71 12.73
CA THR A 183 6.36 5.40 12.18
C THR A 183 7.18 5.09 10.93
N GLU A 184 7.71 3.89 10.86
CA GLU A 184 8.49 3.34 9.75
C GLU A 184 7.69 3.40 8.43
N LYS A 185 8.37 3.58 7.30
CA LYS A 185 7.75 3.75 5.97
C LYS A 185 7.95 2.51 5.10
N TRP A 186 7.60 1.33 5.60
CA TRP A 186 7.88 0.05 4.91
C TRP A 186 7.18 -0.13 3.56
N LEU A 187 6.22 0.72 3.20
CA LEU A 187 5.60 0.75 1.86
C LEU A 187 6.27 1.73 0.90
N HIS A 188 7.38 2.36 1.31
CA HIS A 188 8.10 3.36 0.53
C HIS A 188 9.48 2.81 0.17
N ASP A 189 9.72 2.54 -1.11
CA ASP A 189 10.96 1.90 -1.59
C ASP A 189 12.22 2.69 -1.24
N SER A 190 12.13 4.03 -1.15
CA SER A 190 13.22 4.88 -0.65
C SER A 190 13.61 4.56 0.80
N TYR A 191 12.63 4.29 1.66
CA TYR A 191 12.88 3.89 3.04
C TYR A 191 13.40 2.46 3.14
N ILE A 192 12.84 1.53 2.34
CA ILE A 192 13.33 0.14 2.28
C ILE A 192 14.82 0.13 1.91
N LYS A 193 15.21 0.83 0.84
CA LYS A 193 16.60 0.94 0.39
C LYS A 193 17.56 1.46 1.46
N GLU A 194 17.10 2.33 2.35
CA GLU A 194 17.92 2.88 3.42
C GLU A 194 18.05 1.95 4.63
N LYS A 195 17.12 0.99 4.79
CA LYS A 195 16.99 0.15 5.98
C LYS A 195 17.37 -1.31 5.76
N LEU A 196 17.30 -1.80 4.52
CA LEU A 196 17.68 -3.14 4.09
C LEU A 196 18.83 -3.05 3.07
#